data_AF-A0A8B9HNN8-F1
#
_entry.id   AF-A0A8B9HNN8-F1
#
_cell.length_a   1.000
_cell.length_b   1.000
_cell.length_c   1.000
_cell.angle_alpha   90.00
_cell.angle_beta   90.00
_cell.angle_gamma   90.00
#
_symmetry.space_group_name_H-M   'P 1'
#
loop_
_entity.id
_entity.type
_entity.pdbx_description
1 polymer ?
#
loop_
_entity_poly.entity_id
_entity_poly.type
_entity_poly.pdbx_seq_one_letter_code
_entity_poly.pdbx_strand_id
1 'polypeptide(L)'
;MKTLDVLTAVTEPPLMIRPEDKCDPESLLENHEPCLMRVALALKNYSRIFGDAGLFKEGCTKCSKWKSNAVTVVEVTRKLLDELKQKHEAPEPLNPADWMIEGLLRDSVDRLYSFSIITARIFSFLSHQHQQTGNSVNDNLL
;
A
#
# COMPACT_ATOMS: atom_id res chain seq x y z
N MET A 1 16.26 7.77 37.69
CA MET A 1 16.42 6.70 36.68
C MET A 1 15.23 6.81 35.74
N LYS A 2 15.40 7.47 34.58
CA LYS A 2 14.35 7.65 33.56
C LYS A 2 14.61 6.59 32.47
N THR A 3 13.69 5.65 32.34
CA THR A 3 13.75 4.58 31.34
C THR A 3 12.69 4.86 30.29
N LEU A 4 13.17 5.04 29.05
CA LEU A 4 12.56 4.69 27.77
C LEU A 4 11.10 5.12 27.52
N ASP A 5 10.92 6.15 26.70
CA ASP A 5 9.79 6.21 25.76
C ASP A 5 10.29 6.77 24.42
N VAL A 6 11.12 5.95 23.76
CA VAL A 6 11.38 6.04 22.32
C VAL A 6 10.34 5.13 21.70
N LEU A 7 9.26 5.68 21.11
CA LEU A 7 8.41 5.10 20.05
C LEU A 7 6.95 5.62 20.04
N THR A 8 6.72 6.92 19.79
CA THR A 8 5.45 7.42 19.21
C THR A 8 5.73 8.78 18.55
N ALA A 9 5.45 9.07 17.28
CA ALA A 9 4.82 8.33 16.20
C ALA A 9 5.32 8.97 14.89
N VAL A 10 5.59 8.17 13.86
CA VAL A 10 5.67 8.71 12.50
C VAL A 10 4.24 9.13 12.15
N THR A 11 3.96 10.44 12.21
CA THR A 11 2.63 11.07 12.05
C THR A 11 2.17 11.18 10.61
N GLU A 12 2.63 10.31 9.71
CA GLU A 12 2.14 10.23 8.34
C GLU A 12 1.73 8.80 7.99
N PRO A 13 0.56 8.60 7.38
CA PRO A 13 0.13 7.27 6.94
C PRO A 13 1.17 6.68 5.99
N PRO A 14 1.47 5.37 6.08
CA PRO A 14 2.58 4.77 5.36
C PRO A 14 2.36 4.89 3.84
N LEU A 15 3.46 5.04 3.10
CA LEU A 15 3.49 4.95 1.63
C LEU A 15 4.42 3.82 1.16
N MET A 16 5.23 3.29 2.07
CA MET A 16 6.27 2.32 1.79
C MET A 16 6.23 1.23 2.85
N ILE A 17 6.65 0.03 2.47
CA ILE A 17 6.93 -1.06 3.39
C ILE A 17 8.34 -0.85 3.96
N ARG A 18 8.46 -0.85 5.29
CA ARG A 18 9.72 -0.67 6.01
C ARG A 18 10.24 -1.99 6.58
N PRO A 19 11.53 -2.06 6.97
CA PRO A 19 12.09 -3.26 7.58
C PRO A 19 11.31 -3.76 8.80
N GLU A 20 10.81 -2.84 9.62
CA GLU A 20 10.01 -3.14 10.83
C GLU A 20 8.59 -3.65 10.55
N ASP A 21 8.12 -3.62 9.30
CA ASP A 21 6.74 -4.00 8.93
C ASP A 21 6.55 -5.52 8.72
N LYS A 22 7.58 -6.33 9.01
CA LYS A 22 7.51 -7.81 9.03
C LYS A 22 7.08 -8.44 7.71
N CYS A 23 7.51 -7.85 6.60
CA CYS A 23 7.22 -8.30 5.24
C CYS A 23 8.36 -9.13 4.60
N ASP A 24 9.35 -9.55 5.39
CA ASP A 24 10.36 -10.51 4.95
C ASP A 24 9.79 -11.95 4.90
N PRO A 25 10.41 -12.87 4.13
CA PRO A 25 9.88 -14.22 3.95
C PRO A 25 9.69 -15.03 5.24
N GLU A 26 10.59 -14.89 6.21
CA GLU A 26 10.51 -15.63 7.48
C GLU A 26 9.30 -15.17 8.29
N SER A 27 9.15 -13.85 8.46
CA SER A 27 7.99 -13.27 9.14
C SER A 27 6.67 -13.63 8.45
N LEU A 28 6.63 -13.63 7.12
CA LEU A 28 5.44 -13.96 6.34
C LEU A 28 4.98 -15.42 6.52
N LEU A 29 5.92 -16.36 6.74
CA LEU A 29 5.60 -17.76 7.03
C LEU A 29 5.03 -17.95 8.42
N GLU A 30 5.56 -17.22 9.40
CA GLU A 30 5.10 -17.30 10.80
C GLU A 30 3.74 -16.64 10.99
N ASN A 31 3.58 -15.40 10.53
CA ASN A 31 2.32 -14.66 10.59
C ASN A 31 2.34 -13.50 9.57
N HIS A 32 1.53 -13.61 8.52
CA HIS A 32 1.44 -12.58 7.48
C HIS A 32 0.59 -11.35 7.87
N GLU A 33 -0.19 -11.38 8.95
CA GLU A 33 -1.15 -10.33 9.27
C GLU A 33 -0.50 -8.94 9.48
N PRO A 34 0.63 -8.80 10.20
CA PRO A 34 1.27 -7.50 10.41
C PRO A 34 1.68 -6.86 9.08
N CYS A 35 2.27 -7.64 8.17
CA CYS A 35 2.66 -7.18 6.86
C CYS A 35 1.45 -6.78 6.01
N LEU A 36 0.42 -7.63 5.93
CA LEU A 36 -0.77 -7.36 5.14
C LEU A 36 -1.55 -6.13 5.66
N MET A 37 -1.57 -5.91 6.96
CA MET A 37 -2.13 -4.69 7.55
C MET A 37 -1.35 -3.44 7.11
N ARG A 38 -0.02 -3.52 7.01
CA ARG A 38 0.81 -2.42 6.50
C ARG A 38 0.60 -2.15 5.01
N VAL A 39 0.50 -3.21 4.20
CA VAL A 39 0.12 -3.11 2.78
C VAL A 39 -1.24 -2.43 2.63
N ALA A 40 -2.24 -2.85 3.41
CA ALA A 40 -3.57 -2.26 3.40
C ALA A 40 -3.56 -0.77 3.77
N LEU A 41 -2.82 -0.37 4.79
CA LEU A 41 -2.70 1.03 5.19
C LEU A 41 -2.05 1.88 4.09
N ALA A 42 -1.00 1.37 3.44
CA ALA A 42 -0.36 2.05 2.33
C ALA A 42 -1.30 2.19 1.12
N LEU A 43 -2.04 1.13 0.77
CA LEU A 43 -3.06 1.16 -0.28
C LEU A 43 -4.13 2.22 0.02
N LYS A 44 -4.67 2.28 1.25
CA LYS A 44 -5.63 3.34 1.64
C LYS A 44 -5.06 4.74 1.43
N ASN A 45 -3.79 4.94 1.73
CA ASN A 45 -3.14 6.22 1.52
C ASN A 45 -2.91 6.53 0.03
N TYR A 46 -2.59 5.54 -0.79
CA TYR A 46 -2.54 5.71 -2.25
C TYR A 46 -3.93 6.02 -2.83
N SER A 47 -5.00 5.39 -2.34
CA SER A 47 -6.37 5.78 -2.71
C SER A 47 -6.67 7.24 -2.36
N ARG A 48 -6.17 7.76 -1.23
CA ARG A 48 -6.27 9.18 -0.87
C ARG A 48 -5.51 10.08 -1.83
N ILE A 49 -4.25 9.73 -2.13
CA ILE A 49 -3.36 10.57 -2.96
C ILE A 49 -3.83 10.65 -4.41
N PHE A 50 -4.21 9.50 -4.99
CA PHE A 50 -4.60 9.38 -6.38
C PHE A 50 -6.10 9.57 -6.63
N GLY A 51 -6.91 9.57 -5.56
CA GLY A 51 -8.36 9.75 -5.63
C GLY A 51 -8.82 11.17 -5.96
N ASP A 52 -10.13 11.32 -6.12
CA ASP A 52 -10.78 12.56 -6.61
C ASP A 52 -10.54 13.78 -5.72
N ALA A 53 -10.30 13.57 -4.42
CA ALA A 53 -9.96 14.62 -3.45
C ALA A 53 -8.45 14.73 -3.17
N GLY A 54 -7.63 14.04 -3.98
CA GLY A 54 -6.18 13.95 -3.82
C GLY A 54 -5.39 14.95 -4.65
N LEU A 55 -4.13 14.62 -4.92
CA LEU A 55 -3.20 15.47 -5.68
C LEU A 55 -3.56 15.53 -7.17
N PHE A 56 -4.13 14.45 -7.71
CA PHE A 56 -4.42 14.26 -9.13
C PHE A 56 -5.86 14.63 -9.52
N LYS A 57 -6.55 15.40 -8.65
CA LYS A 57 -7.95 15.81 -8.81
C LYS A 57 -8.22 16.53 -10.14
N GLU A 58 -9.49 16.56 -10.55
CA GLU A 58 -9.89 17.04 -11.88
C GLU A 58 -9.36 18.43 -12.24
N GLY A 59 -9.37 19.37 -11.28
CA GLY A 59 -8.92 20.75 -11.43
C GLY A 59 -7.41 20.97 -11.31
N CYS A 60 -6.60 19.92 -11.14
CA CYS A 60 -5.15 20.07 -11.10
C CYS A 60 -4.58 20.26 -12.52
N THR A 61 -4.08 21.46 -12.81
CA THR A 61 -3.53 21.83 -14.13
C THR A 61 -2.15 21.24 -14.40
N LYS A 62 -1.39 20.91 -13.35
CA LYS A 62 -0.02 20.39 -13.42
C LYS A 62 0.08 18.86 -13.58
N CYS A 63 -1.03 18.13 -13.47
CA CYS A 63 -1.05 16.66 -13.49
C CYS A 63 -1.67 16.04 -14.75
N SER A 64 -1.90 16.84 -15.81
CA SER A 64 -2.54 16.39 -17.05
C SER A 64 -1.95 15.10 -17.63
N LYS A 65 -0.61 14.96 -17.61
CA LYS A 65 0.11 13.77 -18.07
C LYS A 65 -0.14 12.49 -17.26
N TRP A 66 -0.64 12.60 -16.03
CA TRP A 66 -0.80 11.49 -15.09
C TRP A 66 -2.25 11.18 -14.75
N LYS A 67 -3.19 12.04 -15.16
CA LYS A 67 -4.59 11.97 -14.75
C LYS A 67 -5.26 10.64 -15.12
N SER A 68 -5.08 10.15 -16.35
CA SER A 68 -5.61 8.84 -16.76
C SER A 68 -5.02 7.70 -15.93
N ASN A 69 -3.72 7.75 -15.64
CA ASN A 69 -3.05 6.71 -14.86
C ASN A 69 -3.49 6.75 -13.39
N ALA A 70 -3.73 7.94 -12.84
CA ALA A 70 -4.22 8.10 -11.47
C ALA A 70 -5.59 7.43 -11.26
N VAL A 71 -6.50 7.55 -12.23
CA VAL A 71 -7.79 6.84 -12.21
C VAL A 71 -7.57 5.33 -12.15
N THR A 72 -6.72 4.79 -13.02
CA THR A 72 -6.38 3.36 -13.02
C THR A 72 -5.76 2.91 -11.69
N VAL A 73 -4.85 3.72 -11.12
CA VAL A 73 -4.25 3.43 -9.81
C VAL A 73 -5.31 3.32 -8.73
N VAL A 74 -6.28 4.24 -8.69
CA VAL A 74 -7.37 4.21 -7.71
C VAL A 74 -8.22 2.94 -7.86
N GLU A 75 -8.56 2.57 -9.09
CA GLU A 75 -9.34 1.35 -9.38
C GLU A 75 -8.61 0.08 -8.95
N VAL A 76 -7.32 -0.04 -9.28
CA VAL A 76 -6.49 -1.19 -8.87
C VAL A 76 -6.35 -1.23 -7.36
N THR A 77 -6.09 -0.08 -6.73
CA THR A 77 -5.96 0.02 -5.28
C THR A 77 -7.26 -0.40 -4.58
N ARG A 78 -8.42 0.00 -5.12
CA ARG A 78 -9.74 -0.40 -4.61
C ARG A 78 -9.90 -1.92 -4.67
N LYS A 79 -9.62 -2.54 -5.82
CA LYS A 79 -9.68 -4.00 -5.98
C LYS A 79 -8.76 -4.73 -5.00
N LEU A 80 -7.53 -4.26 -4.83
CA LEU A 80 -6.59 -4.87 -3.88
C LEU A 80 -7.09 -4.77 -2.43
N LEU A 81 -7.67 -3.64 -2.04
CA LEU A 81 -8.29 -3.48 -0.73
C LEU A 81 -9.51 -4.39 -0.54
N ASP A 82 -10.33 -4.59 -1.58
CA ASP A 82 -11.45 -5.55 -1.55
C ASP A 82 -10.97 -6.99 -1.31
N GLU A 83 -9.93 -7.42 -2.03
CA GLU A 83 -9.31 -8.75 -1.84
C GLU A 83 -8.73 -8.92 -0.42
N LEU A 84 -8.17 -7.85 0.14
CA LEU A 84 -7.69 -7.81 1.53
C LEU A 84 -8.82 -7.64 2.57
N LYS A 85 -10.09 -7.66 2.14
CA LYS A 85 -11.30 -7.48 2.97
C LYS A 85 -11.27 -6.18 3.80
N GLN A 86 -10.66 -5.15 3.24
CA GLN A 86 -10.54 -3.84 3.88
C GLN A 86 -11.72 -2.95 3.51
N LYS A 87 -12.20 -2.17 4.48
CA LYS A 87 -13.22 -1.14 4.21
C LYS A 87 -12.61 0.02 3.43
N HIS A 88 -13.38 0.54 2.48
CA HIS A 88 -13.15 1.81 1.81
C HIS A 88 -13.74 2.93 2.65
N GLU A 89 -12.89 3.70 3.31
CA GLU A 89 -13.30 4.94 3.93
C GLU A 89 -13.09 6.07 2.92
N ALA A 90 -13.99 7.05 2.90
CA ALA A 90 -13.79 8.25 2.10
C ALA A 90 -12.53 8.96 2.64
N PRO A 91 -11.46 9.05 1.84
CA PRO A 91 -10.22 9.60 2.34
C PRO A 91 -10.37 11.10 2.59
N GLU A 92 -9.74 11.60 3.65
CA GLU A 92 -9.68 13.04 3.88
C GLU A 92 -9.03 13.76 2.70
N PRO A 93 -9.54 14.94 2.28
CA PRO A 93 -8.93 15.70 1.20
C PRO A 93 -7.46 16.03 1.46
N LEU A 94 -6.67 16.16 0.38
CA LEU A 94 -5.31 16.70 0.44
C LEU A 94 -5.32 18.15 -0.02
N ASN A 95 -4.81 19.04 0.84
CA ASN A 95 -4.71 20.48 0.56
C ASN A 95 -3.25 20.96 0.67
N PRO A 96 -2.35 20.50 -0.21
CA PRO A 96 -0.97 21.00 -0.23
C PRO A 96 -0.91 22.44 -0.76
N ALA A 97 0.16 23.16 -0.41
CA ALA A 97 0.45 24.46 -1.01
C ALA A 97 0.83 24.31 -2.50
N ASP A 98 0.46 25.28 -3.35
CA ASP A 98 0.63 25.22 -4.81
C ASP A 98 2.07 24.98 -5.28
N TRP A 99 3.04 25.48 -4.51
CA TRP A 99 4.47 25.31 -4.81
C TRP A 99 4.95 23.87 -4.60
N MET A 100 4.27 23.09 -3.75
CA MET A 100 4.62 21.69 -3.46
C MET A 100 4.04 20.71 -4.48
N ILE A 101 2.94 21.07 -5.16
CA ILE A 101 2.12 20.15 -5.95
C ILE A 101 2.96 19.34 -6.94
N GLU A 102 3.82 19.99 -7.73
CA GLU A 102 4.58 19.29 -8.77
C GLU A 102 5.57 18.27 -8.20
N GLY A 103 6.27 18.63 -7.12
CA GLY A 103 7.18 17.74 -6.41
C GLY A 103 6.43 16.55 -5.79
N LEU A 104 5.30 16.81 -5.12
CA LEU A 104 4.48 15.77 -4.50
C LEU A 104 3.88 14.81 -5.51
N LEU A 105 3.44 15.29 -6.68
CA LEU A 105 2.92 14.44 -7.74
C LEU A 105 3.99 13.46 -8.23
N ARG A 106 5.23 13.93 -8.48
CA ARG A 106 6.36 13.07 -8.89
C ARG A 106 6.72 12.06 -7.79
N ASP A 107 6.93 12.55 -6.56
CA ASP A 107 7.31 11.71 -5.41
C ASP A 107 6.26 10.64 -5.13
N SER A 108 4.96 10.96 -5.26
CA SER A 108 3.88 9.99 -5.09
C SER A 108 3.93 8.85 -6.12
N VAL A 109 4.28 9.16 -7.38
CA VAL A 109 4.42 8.15 -8.43
C VAL A 109 5.65 7.27 -8.20
N ASP A 110 6.79 7.87 -7.82
CA ASP A 110 8.04 7.14 -7.57
C ASP A 110 7.91 6.19 -6.35
N ARG A 111 7.22 6.65 -5.30
CA ARG A 111 6.89 5.81 -4.14
C ARG A 111 5.92 4.70 -4.49
N LEU A 112 4.88 4.98 -5.27
CA LEU A 112 3.93 3.96 -5.73
C LEU A 112 4.64 2.86 -6.53
N TYR A 113 5.55 3.24 -7.42
CA TYR A 113 6.35 2.29 -8.19
C TYR A 113 7.14 1.35 -7.26
N SER A 114 7.87 1.92 -6.31
CA SER A 114 8.67 1.15 -5.35
C SER A 114 7.80 0.24 -4.47
N PHE A 115 6.69 0.76 -3.95
CA PHE A 115 5.70 0.00 -3.19
C PHE A 115 5.15 -1.18 -3.99
N SER A 116 4.76 -0.95 -5.25
CA SER A 116 4.16 -1.99 -6.10
C SER A 116 5.10 -3.18 -6.33
N ILE A 117 6.41 -2.95 -6.46
CA ILE A 117 7.41 -4.01 -6.60
C ILE A 117 7.44 -4.88 -5.34
N ILE A 118 7.47 -4.26 -4.16
CA ILE A 118 7.54 -5.00 -2.89
C ILE A 118 6.24 -5.75 -2.64
N THR A 119 5.09 -5.11 -2.83
CA THR A 119 3.77 -5.74 -2.66
C THR A 119 3.54 -6.90 -3.63
N ALA A 120 4.00 -6.78 -4.89
CA ALA A 120 3.94 -7.90 -5.84
C ALA A 120 4.75 -9.11 -5.37
N ARG A 121 5.93 -8.89 -4.75
CA ARG A 121 6.74 -9.97 -4.18
C ARG A 121 6.06 -10.62 -2.98
N ILE A 122 5.46 -9.84 -2.09
CA ILE A 122 4.71 -10.34 -0.93
C ILE A 122 3.57 -11.25 -1.41
N PHE A 123 2.74 -10.78 -2.34
CA PHE A 123 1.62 -11.57 -2.85
C PHE A 123 2.07 -12.80 -3.63
N SER A 124 3.13 -12.70 -4.44
CA SER A 124 3.70 -13.85 -5.14
C SER A 124 4.19 -14.93 -4.17
N PHE A 125 4.91 -14.51 -3.12
CA PHE A 125 5.38 -15.42 -2.07
C PHE A 125 4.22 -16.13 -1.38
N LEU A 126 3.23 -15.39 -0.88
CA LEU A 126 2.07 -15.96 -0.19
C LEU A 126 1.24 -16.89 -1.10
N SER A 127 1.07 -16.53 -2.37
CA SER A 127 0.38 -17.37 -3.35
C SER A 127 1.12 -18.69 -3.56
N HIS A 128 2.44 -18.67 -3.62
CA HIS A 128 3.24 -19.89 -3.78
C HIS A 128 3.13 -20.79 -2.54
N GLN A 129 3.20 -20.22 -1.34
CA GLN A 129 3.03 -20.97 -0.09
C GLN A 129 1.65 -21.64 0.00
N HIS A 130 0.59 -20.94 -0.39
CA HIS A 130 -0.77 -21.50 -0.41
C HIS A 130 -0.92 -22.69 -1.38
N GLN A 131 -0.23 -22.65 -2.54
CA GLN A 131 -0.23 -23.77 -3.50
C GLN A 131 0.53 -25.00 -2.97
N GLN A 132 1.64 -24.79 -2.26
CA GLN A 132 2.43 -25.88 -1.68
C GLN A 132 1.67 -26.60 -0.54
N THR A 133 1.03 -25.84 0.35
CA THR A 133 0.24 -26.41 1.45
C THR A 133 -1.07 -27.04 0.96
N GLY A 134 -1.70 -26.50 -0.08
CA GLY A 134 -2.90 -27.06 -0.70
C GLY A 134 -2.67 -28.39 -1.43
N ASN A 135 -1.48 -28.60 -2.00
CA ASN A 135 -1.14 -29.88 -2.65
C ASN A 135 -0.70 -30.97 -1.65
N SER A 136 -0.26 -30.60 -0.45
CA SER A 136 0.20 -31.56 0.58
C SER A 136 -0.92 -32.39 1.23
N VAL A 137 -2.20 -32.05 1.01
CA VAL A 137 -3.34 -32.72 1.67
C VAL A 137 -3.87 -33.93 0.87
N ASN A 138 -3.45 -34.13 -0.39
CA ASN A 138 -4.04 -35.14 -1.28
C ASN A 138 -3.16 -36.36 -1.62
N ASP A 139 -1.94 -36.48 -1.10
CA ASP A 139 -1.02 -37.59 -1.47
C ASP A 139 -0.93 -38.73 -0.43
N ASN A 140 -1.92 -38.91 0.44
CA ASN A 140 -1.95 -40.03 1.41
C ASN A 140 -3.31 -40.74 1.57
N LEU A 141 -4.14 -40.74 0.53
CA LEU A 141 -5.28 -41.67 0.44
C LEU A 141 -5.47 -42.13 -1.00
N LEU A 142 -4.78 -43.22 -1.36
CA LEU A 142 -5.26 -44.29 -2.25
C LEU A 142 -4.33 -45.51 -2.09
#